data_AF-A0A923TF58-F1
#
_entry.id   AF-A0A923TF58-F1
#
_cell.length_a   1.000
_cell.length_b   1.000
_cell.length_c   1.000
_cell.angle_alpha   90.00
_cell.angle_beta   90.00
_cell.angle_gamma   90.00
#
_symmetry.space_group_name_H-M   'P 1'
#
loop_
_entity.id
_entity.type
_entity.pdbx_description
1 polymer ?
#
loop_
_entity_poly.entity_id
_entity_poly.type
_entity_poly.pdbx_seq_one_letter_code
_entity_poly.pdbx_strand_id
1 'polypeptide(L)'
;REGGYDVCIYSGDVSPGVFKITNGDPGGKSREWHFNYENRARQDLGFLITDVSASGRQTNETYMMVFPRKFLPSIRISGNTQVVTLPTGETVTYDIATKKIISGVLNEQKNYSGNGVVVRADQTGSNEARFGKGQHGSATITKSGKSCQVPKKDLWPDQTESSALHFKFATDEDFDEYLKKKCGFGV
;
A
#
# COMPACT_ATOMS: atom_id res chain seq x y z
N ARG A 1 -11.28 10.66 28.88
CA ARG A 1 -11.69 11.51 27.75
C ARG A 1 -11.64 10.63 26.51
N GLU A 2 -12.73 10.64 25.76
CA GLU A 2 -13.06 9.72 24.66
C GLU A 2 -11.95 9.67 23.61
N GLY A 3 -11.61 8.44 23.20
CA GLY A 3 -10.70 8.19 22.08
C GLY A 3 -11.39 8.63 20.80
N GLY A 4 -11.20 9.91 20.45
CA GLY A 4 -11.57 10.42 19.14
C GLY A 4 -10.75 9.71 18.07
N TYR A 5 -11.42 9.18 17.05
CA TYR A 5 -10.78 8.86 15.78
C TYR A 5 -10.35 10.19 15.17
N ASP A 6 -9.13 10.63 15.46
CA ASP A 6 -8.54 11.75 14.75
C ASP A 6 -8.41 11.34 13.28
N VAL A 7 -9.29 11.89 12.46
CA VAL A 7 -9.04 12.03 11.03
C VAL A 7 -7.87 13.01 10.94
N CYS A 8 -6.64 12.51 11.07
CA CYS A 8 -5.46 13.36 10.95
C CYS A 8 -5.34 13.81 9.50
N ILE A 9 -5.91 14.98 9.21
CA ILE A 9 -5.57 15.78 8.06
C ILE A 9 -4.16 16.31 8.33
N TYR A 10 -3.15 15.62 7.82
CA TYR A 10 -1.77 16.10 7.85
C TYR A 10 -1.58 17.05 6.66
N SER A 11 -0.90 18.17 6.90
CA SER A 11 -0.82 19.35 6.03
C SER A 11 -0.73 19.05 4.53
N GLY A 12 -1.82 19.30 3.80
CA GLY A 12 -1.85 19.34 2.34
C GLY A 12 -2.95 18.52 1.66
N ASP A 13 -3.51 17.50 2.31
CA ASP A 13 -4.55 16.65 1.70
C ASP A 13 -5.94 17.00 2.24
N VAL A 14 -6.75 17.67 1.41
CA VAL A 14 -8.15 18.05 1.71
C VAL A 14 -9.15 16.94 1.34
N SER A 15 -8.68 15.83 0.78
CA SER A 15 -9.53 14.77 0.25
C SER A 15 -9.81 13.70 1.33
N PRO A 16 -11.08 13.50 1.72
CA PRO A 16 -11.44 12.38 2.60
C PRO A 16 -11.03 11.06 1.96
N GLY A 17 -10.32 10.20 2.69
CA GLY A 17 -9.95 8.87 2.16
C GLY A 17 -8.49 8.71 1.75
N VAL A 18 -7.64 9.70 2.00
CA VAL A 18 -6.22 9.65 1.64
C VAL A 18 -5.37 10.25 2.76
N PHE A 19 -4.22 9.64 3.04
CA PHE A 19 -3.15 10.31 3.80
C PHE A 19 -1.76 9.87 3.33
N LYS A 20 -0.77 10.74 3.59
CA LYS A 20 0.60 10.55 3.14
C LYS A 20 1.61 10.69 4.29
N ILE A 21 2.69 9.91 4.20
CA ILE A 21 3.87 10.04 5.05
C ILE A 21 5.07 10.17 4.13
N THR A 22 5.75 11.31 4.20
CA THR A 22 6.89 11.62 3.33
C THR A 22 8.14 11.82 4.17
N ASN A 23 9.20 11.09 3.87
CA ASN A 23 10.53 11.30 4.42
C ASN A 23 11.51 11.66 3.30
N GLY A 24 12.36 12.65 3.55
CA GLY A 24 13.38 13.10 2.60
C GLY A 24 14.71 13.30 3.32
N ASP A 25 15.79 12.95 2.63
CA ASP A 25 17.14 13.24 3.10
C ASP A 25 17.64 14.54 2.44
N PRO A 26 18.53 15.32 3.09
CA PRO A 26 19.08 16.56 2.53
C PRO A 26 19.74 16.42 1.15
N GLY A 27 20.17 15.21 0.79
CA GLY A 27 20.73 14.87 -0.52
C GLY A 27 19.70 14.70 -1.64
N GLY A 28 18.44 15.10 -1.43
CA GLY A 28 17.40 15.09 -2.47
C GLY A 28 16.75 13.73 -2.72
N LYS A 29 17.10 12.69 -1.94
CA LYS A 29 16.39 11.42 -1.95
C LYS A 29 15.12 11.55 -1.12
N SER A 30 14.01 11.00 -1.58
CA SER A 30 12.78 10.97 -0.80
C SER A 30 12.02 9.67 -0.98
N ARG A 31 11.18 9.39 0.00
CA ARG A 31 10.17 8.35 -0.03
C ARG A 31 8.85 8.92 0.43
N GLU A 32 7.80 8.58 -0.30
CA GLU A 32 6.41 8.88 0.06
C GLU A 32 5.64 7.57 0.22
N TRP A 33 4.91 7.44 1.31
CA TRP A 33 3.91 6.41 1.56
C TRP A 33 2.54 7.06 1.39
N HIS A 34 1.74 6.56 0.46
CA HIS A 34 0.45 7.12 0.10
C HIS A 34 -0.64 6.06 0.33
N PHE A 35 -1.48 6.26 1.34
CA PHE A 35 -2.52 5.32 1.75
C PHE A 35 -3.86 5.75 1.17
N ASN A 36 -4.50 4.86 0.41
CA ASN A 36 -5.74 5.13 -0.33
C ASN A 36 -6.91 4.31 0.23
N TYR A 37 -8.02 4.99 0.49
CA TYR A 37 -9.30 4.40 0.89
C TYR A 37 -10.48 5.29 0.46
N GLU A 38 -10.37 5.88 -0.74
CA GLU A 38 -11.38 6.76 -1.34
C GLU A 38 -12.78 6.14 -1.29
N ASN A 39 -13.78 6.96 -0.95
CA ASN A 39 -15.17 6.55 -0.74
C ASN A 39 -15.37 5.42 0.29
N ARG A 40 -14.36 5.13 1.12
CA ARG A 40 -14.35 3.98 2.06
C ARG A 40 -14.59 2.65 1.35
N ALA A 41 -14.30 2.58 0.05
CA ALA A 41 -14.46 1.36 -0.74
C ALA A 41 -13.43 0.34 -0.25
N ARG A 42 -13.91 -0.74 0.40
CA ARG A 42 -13.04 -1.83 0.86
C ARG A 42 -12.27 -2.47 -0.30
N GLN A 43 -12.84 -2.41 -1.51
CA GLN A 43 -12.26 -2.98 -2.72
C GLN A 43 -10.83 -2.50 -2.97
N ASP A 44 -10.57 -1.20 -2.82
CA ASP A 44 -9.33 -0.55 -3.28
C ASP A 44 -8.39 -0.15 -2.13
N LEU A 45 -8.55 -0.78 -0.97
CA LEU A 45 -7.67 -0.56 0.17
C LEU A 45 -6.25 -1.04 -0.15
N GLY A 46 -5.36 -0.08 -0.34
CA GLY A 46 -3.95 -0.31 -0.63
C GLY A 46 -3.14 0.95 -0.39
N PHE A 47 -1.84 0.85 -0.63
CA PHE A 47 -0.94 1.98 -0.51
C PHE A 47 0.16 1.94 -1.57
N LEU A 48 0.54 3.12 -2.04
CA LEU A 48 1.62 3.35 -2.99
C LEU A 48 2.86 3.84 -2.23
N ILE A 49 4.02 3.32 -2.59
CA ILE A 49 5.32 3.73 -2.05
C ILE A 49 6.16 4.25 -3.20
N THR A 50 6.48 5.53 -3.18
CA THR A 50 7.24 6.20 -4.22
C THR A 50 8.61 6.59 -3.68
N ASP A 51 9.67 5.98 -4.22
CA ASP A 51 11.05 6.35 -3.96
C ASP A 51 11.58 7.23 -5.08
N VAL A 52 12.07 8.42 -4.75
CA VAL A 52 12.71 9.34 -5.70
C VAL A 52 14.21 9.41 -5.40
N SER A 53 15.02 9.21 -6.43
CA SER A 53 16.47 9.32 -6.32
C SER A 53 16.94 10.77 -6.15
N ALA A 54 18.16 10.96 -5.66
CA ALA A 54 18.76 12.29 -5.45
C ALA A 54 18.74 13.19 -6.69
N SER A 55 18.80 12.60 -7.89
CA SER A 55 18.79 13.35 -9.15
C SER A 55 17.37 13.71 -9.62
N GLY A 56 16.33 13.20 -8.97
CA GLY A 56 14.93 13.30 -9.41
C GLY A 56 14.62 12.53 -10.70
N ARG A 57 15.62 11.87 -11.32
CA ARG A 57 15.47 11.21 -12.62
C ARG A 57 14.99 9.77 -12.53
N GLN A 58 15.08 9.15 -11.36
CA GLN A 58 14.66 7.77 -11.14
C GLN A 58 13.63 7.74 -10.03
N THR A 59 12.46 7.20 -10.39
CA THR A 59 11.37 6.95 -9.47
C THR A 59 11.13 5.44 -9.44
N ASN A 60 11.09 4.85 -8.26
CA ASN A 60 10.64 3.47 -8.07
C ASN A 60 9.35 3.48 -7.29
N GLU A 61 8.34 2.83 -7.84
CA GLU A 61 7.03 2.75 -7.24
C GLU A 61 6.71 1.31 -6.86
N THR A 62 6.11 1.15 -5.69
CA THR A 62 5.63 -0.12 -5.18
C THR A 62 4.20 0.07 -4.71
N TYR A 63 3.24 -0.60 -5.35
CA TYR A 63 1.86 -0.66 -4.88
C TYR A 63 1.65 -1.94 -4.08
N MET A 64 1.06 -1.82 -2.89
CA MET A 64 0.78 -2.94 -2.01
C MET A 64 -0.69 -2.95 -1.57
N MET A 65 -1.28 -4.14 -1.56
CA MET A 65 -2.54 -4.42 -0.87
C MET A 65 -2.29 -5.51 0.15
N VAL A 66 -2.93 -5.39 1.31
CA VAL A 66 -2.82 -6.36 2.41
C VAL A 66 -4.19 -6.89 2.79
N PHE A 67 -4.28 -8.19 3.02
CA PHE A 67 -5.54 -8.91 3.26
C PHE A 67 -5.43 -9.72 4.55
N PRO A 68 -6.53 -9.86 5.32
CA PRO A 68 -7.90 -9.42 5.01
C PRO A 68 -8.15 -7.92 5.22
N ARG A 69 -9.12 -7.35 4.51
CA ARG A 69 -9.49 -5.92 4.50
C ARG A 69 -10.58 -5.63 5.53
N LYS A 70 -10.24 -5.80 6.81
CA LYS A 70 -11.16 -5.69 7.95
C LYS A 70 -11.30 -4.27 8.50
N PHE A 71 -10.26 -3.45 8.33
CA PHE A 71 -10.18 -2.10 8.88
C PHE A 71 -9.97 -1.06 7.77
N LEU A 72 -10.46 0.16 7.98
CA LEU A 72 -10.04 1.29 7.15
C LEU A 72 -8.66 1.75 7.62
N PRO A 73 -7.72 2.04 6.69
CA PRO A 73 -6.46 2.67 7.03
C PRO A 73 -6.69 3.92 7.88
N SER A 74 -5.92 4.04 8.94
CA SER A 74 -5.98 5.19 9.84
C SER A 74 -4.62 5.48 10.43
N ILE A 75 -4.43 6.71 10.85
CA ILE A 75 -3.22 7.17 11.51
C ILE A 75 -3.61 7.74 12.88
N ARG A 76 -2.80 7.46 13.89
CA ARG A 76 -2.91 8.06 15.23
C ARG A 76 -1.57 8.57 15.69
N ILE A 77 -1.56 9.69 16.39
CA ILE A 77 -0.36 10.26 16.99
C ILE A 77 -0.27 9.77 18.45
N SER A 78 0.91 9.31 18.85
CA SER A 78 1.19 8.81 20.19
C SER A 78 2.59 9.26 20.63
N GLY A 79 2.66 10.38 21.36
CA GLY A 79 3.94 10.99 21.73
C GLY A 79 4.74 11.39 20.48
N ASN A 80 5.96 10.88 20.36
CA ASN A 80 6.85 11.14 19.21
C ASN A 80 6.66 10.15 18.05
N THR A 81 5.56 9.39 18.04
CA THR A 81 5.30 8.36 17.03
C THR A 81 3.97 8.58 16.31
N GLN A 82 3.95 8.20 15.04
CA GLN A 82 2.77 8.09 14.19
C GLN A 82 2.50 6.60 13.95
N VAL A 83 1.37 6.11 14.43
CA VAL A 83 0.97 4.70 14.26
C VAL A 83 -0.08 4.62 13.17
N VAL A 84 0.28 3.98 12.07
CA VAL A 84 -0.62 3.65 10.96
C VAL A 84 -1.21 2.27 11.20
N THR A 85 -2.53 2.15 11.13
CA THR A 85 -3.24 0.87 11.12
C THR A 85 -3.53 0.50 9.67
N LEU A 86 -3.11 -0.69 9.25
CA LEU A 86 -3.32 -1.24 7.91
C LEU A 86 -4.70 -1.92 7.80
N PRO A 87 -5.17 -2.25 6.58
CA PRO A 87 -6.44 -2.96 6.39
C PRO A 87 -6.60 -4.27 7.17
N THR A 88 -5.49 -4.95 7.47
CA THR A 88 -5.44 -6.16 8.31
C THR A 88 -5.71 -5.90 9.78
N GLY A 89 -5.66 -4.65 10.22
CA GLY A 89 -5.68 -4.23 11.64
C GLY A 89 -4.29 -4.22 12.28
N GLU A 90 -3.27 -4.68 11.57
CA GLU A 90 -1.88 -4.60 12.02
C GLU A 90 -1.33 -3.19 11.88
N THR A 91 -0.28 -2.88 12.64
CA THR A 91 0.24 -1.52 12.73
C THR A 91 1.65 -1.37 12.19
N VAL A 92 1.93 -0.18 11.68
CA VAL A 92 3.26 0.31 11.31
C VAL A 92 3.49 1.61 12.06
N THR A 93 4.61 1.70 12.76
CA THR A 93 4.95 2.86 13.58
C THR A 93 6.07 3.64 12.91
N TYR A 94 5.83 4.93 12.74
CA TYR A 94 6.76 5.90 12.19
C TYR A 94 7.23 6.84 13.29
N ASP A 95 8.50 7.23 13.23
CA ASP A 95 9.03 8.34 14.02
C ASP A 95 8.52 9.68 13.45
N ILE A 96 8.01 10.57 14.30
CA ILE A 96 7.39 11.83 13.83
C ILE A 96 8.41 12.79 13.21
N ALA A 97 9.64 12.83 13.71
CA ALA A 97 10.64 13.79 13.27
C ALA A 97 11.26 13.40 11.92
N THR A 98 11.60 12.12 11.78
CA THR A 98 12.29 11.58 10.61
C THR A 98 11.35 10.97 9.58
N LYS A 99 10.10 10.69 9.97
CA LYS A 99 9.10 9.98 9.16
C LYS A 99 9.54 8.59 8.70
N LYS A 100 10.55 8.01 9.37
CA LYS A 100 11.03 6.63 9.12
C LYS A 100 10.23 5.63 9.94
N ILE A 101 10.04 4.44 9.38
CA ILE A 101 9.48 3.28 10.07
C ILE A 101 10.47 2.85 11.16
N ILE A 102 9.96 2.74 12.38
CA ILE A 102 10.72 2.29 13.55
C ILE A 102 10.27 0.93 14.07
N SER A 103 9.02 0.51 13.79
CA SER A 103 8.51 -0.82 14.16
C SER A 103 7.22 -1.17 13.43
N GLY A 104 6.78 -2.43 13.53
CA GLY A 104 5.51 -2.93 13.00
C GLY A 104 5.68 -4.00 11.93
N VAL A 105 4.65 -4.18 11.11
CA VAL A 105 4.60 -5.23 10.08
C VAL A 105 5.25 -4.85 8.76
N LEU A 106 5.67 -3.59 8.57
CA LEU A 106 6.45 -3.14 7.42
C LEU A 106 7.80 -2.61 7.87
N ASN A 107 8.77 -2.58 6.95
CA ASN A 107 10.07 -1.95 7.16
C ASN A 107 10.49 -1.07 5.98
N GLU A 108 11.63 -0.39 6.11
CA GLU A 108 12.18 0.47 5.07
C GLU A 108 12.63 -0.27 3.79
N GLN A 109 12.66 -1.60 3.79
CA GLN A 109 12.89 -2.40 2.59
C GLN A 109 11.56 -2.79 1.90
N LYS A 110 10.43 -2.26 2.38
CA LYS A 110 9.07 -2.57 1.89
C LYS A 110 8.71 -4.06 2.08
N ASN A 111 9.36 -4.72 3.04
CA ASN A 111 9.04 -6.10 3.39
C ASN A 111 7.93 -6.11 4.41
N TYR A 112 6.93 -6.96 4.16
CA TYR A 112 5.83 -7.18 5.08
C TYR A 112 6.04 -8.49 5.85
N SER A 113 5.97 -8.41 7.17
CA SER A 113 6.17 -9.54 8.10
C SER A 113 4.90 -9.92 8.87
N GLY A 114 3.75 -9.31 8.54
CA GLY A 114 2.47 -9.62 9.17
C GLY A 114 1.91 -10.99 8.76
N ASN A 115 0.78 -11.34 9.37
CA ASN A 115 0.12 -12.64 9.16
C ASN A 115 -0.75 -12.69 7.89
N GLY A 116 -1.01 -11.54 7.28
CA GLY A 116 -1.88 -11.40 6.12
C GLY A 116 -1.25 -11.85 4.81
N VAL A 117 -2.08 -11.83 3.76
CA VAL A 117 -1.60 -11.93 2.37
C VAL A 117 -1.23 -10.55 1.87
N VAL A 118 -0.11 -10.46 1.15
CA VAL A 118 0.30 -9.24 0.47
C VAL A 118 0.28 -9.44 -1.02
N VAL A 119 -0.35 -8.51 -1.73
CA VAL A 119 -0.22 -8.32 -3.17
C VAL A 119 0.73 -7.16 -3.38
N ARG A 120 1.81 -7.37 -4.13
CA ARG A 120 2.83 -6.36 -4.42
C ARG A 120 3.06 -6.23 -5.92
N ALA A 121 2.97 -5.00 -6.43
CA ALA A 121 3.34 -4.64 -7.79
C ALA A 121 4.44 -3.58 -7.74
N ASP A 122 5.55 -3.83 -8.42
CA ASP A 122 6.65 -2.87 -8.55
C ASP A 122 6.72 -2.30 -9.97
N GLN A 123 7.24 -1.08 -10.08
CA GLN A 123 7.54 -0.41 -11.35
C GLN A 123 8.68 0.61 -11.16
N THR A 124 9.49 0.79 -12.20
CA THR A 124 10.45 1.89 -12.28
C THR A 124 9.98 2.88 -13.36
N GLY A 125 10.13 4.18 -13.10
CA GLY A 125 9.72 5.27 -13.99
C GLY A 125 8.47 6.02 -13.51
N SER A 126 7.94 6.89 -14.37
CA SER A 126 6.86 7.84 -14.05
C SER A 126 5.44 7.30 -14.26
N ASN A 127 5.28 6.00 -14.47
CA ASN A 127 3.97 5.39 -14.67
C ASN A 127 3.64 4.63 -13.40
N GLU A 128 2.44 4.84 -12.87
CA GLU A 128 2.02 4.27 -11.59
C GLU A 128 2.37 2.78 -11.50
N ALA A 129 2.76 2.23 -10.34
CA ALA A 129 3.15 0.81 -10.23
C ALA A 129 2.09 -0.19 -10.73
N ARG A 130 0.83 0.24 -10.76
CA ARG A 130 -0.32 -0.48 -11.34
C ARG A 130 -0.39 -0.39 -12.88
N PHE A 131 0.14 0.70 -13.47
CA PHE A 131 0.08 1.11 -14.89
C PHE A 131 1.35 0.87 -15.73
N GLY A 132 2.46 0.43 -15.15
CA GLY A 132 3.74 0.29 -15.87
C GLY A 132 3.60 -0.25 -17.30
N LYS A 133 4.03 0.53 -18.31
CA LYS A 133 3.92 0.25 -19.75
C LYS A 133 4.25 -1.21 -20.07
N GLY A 134 3.19 -2.01 -20.19
CA GLY A 134 3.28 -3.42 -20.46
C GLY A 134 2.11 -4.13 -19.81
N GLN A 135 1.14 -4.50 -20.64
CA GLN A 135 0.05 -5.45 -20.36
C GLN A 135 0.55 -6.86 -19.92
N HIS A 136 1.82 -6.98 -19.52
CA HIS A 136 2.60 -8.18 -19.25
C HIS A 136 3.30 -8.17 -17.88
N GLY A 137 3.09 -7.13 -17.04
CA GLY A 137 3.64 -7.12 -15.70
C GLY A 137 3.01 -8.19 -14.80
N SER A 138 3.79 -8.73 -13.86
CA SER A 138 3.29 -9.59 -12.79
C SER A 138 3.18 -8.82 -11.46
N ALA A 139 2.28 -9.27 -10.60
CA ALA A 139 2.26 -8.94 -9.19
C ALA A 139 2.74 -10.16 -8.39
N THR A 140 3.49 -9.89 -7.34
CA THR A 140 3.94 -10.89 -6.37
C THR A 140 2.91 -10.99 -5.24
N ILE A 141 2.38 -12.18 -5.01
CA ILE A 141 1.51 -12.46 -3.88
C ILE A 141 2.30 -13.28 -2.86
N THR A 142 2.33 -12.84 -1.61
CA THR A 142 3.12 -13.49 -0.54
C THR A 142 2.27 -13.78 0.69
N LYS A 143 2.45 -14.96 1.29
CA LYS A 143 1.88 -15.34 2.60
C LYS A 143 2.83 -16.27 3.35
N SER A 144 3.23 -15.91 4.57
CA SER A 144 4.04 -16.78 5.46
C SER A 144 5.23 -17.45 4.75
N GLY A 145 5.99 -16.69 3.95
CA GLY A 145 7.15 -17.19 3.21
C GLY A 145 6.85 -17.92 1.89
N LYS A 146 5.58 -18.19 1.57
CA LYS A 146 5.16 -18.67 0.24
C LYS A 146 4.94 -17.47 -0.68
N SER A 147 5.38 -17.59 -1.94
CA SER A 147 5.19 -16.56 -2.95
C SER A 147 4.63 -17.14 -4.25
N CYS A 148 3.80 -16.35 -4.93
CA CYS A 148 3.16 -16.68 -6.20
C CYS A 148 3.20 -15.45 -7.12
N GLN A 149 3.46 -15.65 -8.41
CA GLN A 149 3.38 -14.56 -9.40
C GLN A 149 2.06 -14.69 -10.15
N VAL A 150 1.32 -13.58 -10.27
CA VAL A 150 0.11 -13.52 -11.08
C VAL A 150 0.17 -12.35 -12.06
N PRO A 151 -0.43 -12.46 -13.25
CA PRO A 151 -0.51 -11.32 -14.16
C PRO A 151 -1.27 -10.15 -13.53
N LYS A 152 -0.76 -8.91 -13.67
CA LYS A 152 -1.45 -7.71 -13.16
C LYS A 152 -2.88 -7.60 -13.70
N LYS A 153 -3.12 -8.02 -14.95
CA LYS A 153 -4.46 -8.02 -15.59
C LYS A 153 -5.49 -8.92 -14.92
N ASP A 154 -5.05 -9.95 -14.18
CA ASP A 154 -5.96 -10.81 -13.43
C ASP A 154 -6.50 -10.09 -12.18
N LEU A 155 -5.73 -9.13 -11.65
CA LEU A 155 -6.02 -8.36 -10.44
C LEU A 155 -6.65 -7.00 -10.74
N TRP A 156 -6.20 -6.33 -11.80
CA TRP A 156 -6.71 -5.03 -12.28
C TRP A 156 -6.99 -5.18 -13.79
N PRO A 157 -8.22 -5.54 -14.19
CA PRO A 157 -8.55 -5.87 -15.58
C PRO A 157 -8.70 -4.62 -16.46
N ASP A 158 -9.17 -3.51 -15.89
CA ASP A 158 -9.17 -2.22 -16.57
C ASP A 158 -7.83 -1.55 -16.32
N GLN A 159 -6.99 -1.48 -17.36
CA GLN A 159 -5.65 -0.88 -17.31
C GLN A 159 -5.52 0.28 -18.31
N THR A 160 -6.64 0.91 -18.67
CA THR A 160 -6.62 2.12 -19.50
C THR A 160 -6.13 3.30 -18.68
N GLU A 161 -5.30 4.17 -19.27
CA GLU A 161 -4.71 5.35 -18.58
C GLU A 161 -5.76 6.31 -17.98
N SER A 162 -7.04 6.16 -18.34
CA SER A 162 -8.15 7.03 -17.95
C SER A 162 -9.22 6.38 -17.06
N SER A 163 -9.06 5.12 -16.62
CA SER A 163 -10.06 4.45 -15.78
C SER A 163 -9.66 4.35 -14.31
N ALA A 164 -10.68 4.34 -13.43
CA ALA A 164 -10.49 4.08 -12.01
C ALA A 164 -10.03 2.62 -11.85
N LEU A 165 -8.75 2.45 -11.46
CA LEU A 165 -8.09 1.16 -11.29
C LEU A 165 -8.64 0.38 -10.10
N HIS A 166 -9.82 -0.21 -10.29
CA HIS A 166 -10.46 -1.01 -9.27
C HIS A 166 -9.85 -2.40 -9.20
N PHE A 167 -9.51 -2.83 -7.99
CA PHE A 167 -9.10 -4.21 -7.76
C PHE A 167 -10.27 -5.14 -8.08
N LYS A 168 -10.06 -6.17 -8.90
CA LYS A 168 -11.12 -7.04 -9.42
C LYS A 168 -12.01 -7.66 -8.34
N PHE A 169 -11.46 -7.95 -7.17
CA PHE A 169 -12.15 -8.68 -6.12
C PHE A 169 -12.72 -7.74 -5.06
N ALA A 170 -14.04 -7.56 -5.10
CA ALA A 170 -14.76 -6.72 -4.15
C ALA A 170 -14.70 -7.26 -2.71
N THR A 171 -14.67 -8.59 -2.55
CA THR A 171 -14.65 -9.28 -1.26
C THR A 171 -13.34 -10.04 -1.03
N ASP A 172 -13.02 -10.34 0.23
CA ASP A 172 -11.82 -11.13 0.57
C ASP A 172 -12.03 -12.60 0.24
N GLU A 173 -13.27 -13.07 0.29
CA GLU A 173 -13.69 -14.43 -0.05
C GLU A 173 -13.48 -14.72 -1.53
N ASP A 174 -13.91 -13.83 -2.44
CA ASP A 174 -13.68 -14.00 -3.88
C ASP A 174 -12.19 -14.03 -4.21
N PHE A 175 -11.40 -13.21 -3.51
CA PHE A 175 -9.95 -13.19 -3.69
C PHE A 175 -9.29 -14.45 -3.13
N ASP A 176 -9.73 -14.93 -1.97
CA ASP A 176 -9.27 -16.17 -1.35
C ASP A 176 -9.48 -17.38 -2.27
N GLU A 177 -10.66 -17.51 -2.90
CA GLU A 177 -10.92 -18.57 -3.88
C GLU A 177 -9.99 -18.49 -5.09
N TYR A 178 -9.77 -17.28 -5.62
CA TYR A 178 -8.82 -17.06 -6.71
C TYR A 178 -7.40 -17.49 -6.32
N LEU A 179 -6.94 -17.09 -5.12
CA LEU A 179 -5.61 -17.43 -4.62
C LEU A 179 -5.45 -18.93 -4.39
N LYS A 180 -6.43 -19.60 -3.79
CA LYS A 180 -6.40 -21.05 -3.60
C LYS A 180 -6.24 -21.78 -4.92
N LYS A 181 -6.95 -21.33 -5.96
CA LYS A 181 -6.87 -21.90 -7.31
C LYS A 181 -5.55 -21.60 -8.03
N LYS A 182 -5.02 -20.37 -7.90
CA LYS A 182 -3.85 -19.92 -8.67
C LYS A 182 -2.52 -20.16 -7.98
N CYS A 183 -2.49 -19.99 -6.67
CA CYS A 183 -1.28 -19.96 -5.85
C CYS A 183 -1.20 -21.11 -4.83
N GLY A 184 -2.28 -21.88 -4.64
CA GLY A 184 -2.31 -23.00 -3.70
C GLY A 184 -2.36 -22.59 -2.22
N PHE A 185 -2.63 -21.31 -1.93
CA PHE A 185 -2.88 -20.79 -0.59
C PHE A 185 -3.93 -19.67 -0.67
N GLY A 186 -4.57 -19.35 0.45
CA GLY A 186 -5.66 -18.37 0.53
C GLY A 186 -5.33 -17.16 1.39
N VAL A 187 -6.29 -16.25 1.60
CA VAL A 187 -6.20 -15.09 2.51
C VAL A 187 -6.04 -15.53 3.96
#